data_AF-A0A662H535-F1
#
_entry.id   AF-A0A662H535-F1
#
_cell.length_a   1.000
_cell.length_b   1.000
_cell.length_c   1.000
_cell.angle_alpha   90.00
_cell.angle_beta   90.00
_cell.angle_gamma   90.00
#
_symmetry.space_group_name_H-M   'P 1'
#
loop_
_entity.id
_entity.type
_entity.pdbx_description
1 polymer ?
#
loop_
_entity_poly.entity_id
_entity_poly.type
_entity_poly.pdbx_seq_one_letter_code
_entity_poly.pdbx_strand_id
1 'polypeptide(L)'
;MFTAKPIKILSASYASYILTIHEFNLKEEDLAIKSSRKGKIITLVTEAQAVKGAIFIPQVLKECRRCSLNKICVKNVREGVPYEIKDVRKKSHECPATGSIMRIVEVVPAPIKALVFSKHAIKGAVINYTPIYCTTRCPYKKLCAPPGLRPGDKVRIVEILGRSYRCIENKELTPVLLLLLL
;
A
#
# COMPACT_ATOMS: atom_id res chain seq x y z
N MET A 1 -13.96 -37.21 13.23
CA MET A 1 -14.87 -36.18 13.77
C MET A 1 -14.03 -35.07 14.38
N PHE A 2 -13.76 -34.00 13.63
CA PHE A 2 -13.14 -32.79 14.18
C PHE A 2 -13.97 -31.60 13.72
N THR A 3 -14.67 -31.01 14.68
CA THR A 3 -15.50 -29.83 14.51
C THR A 3 -14.59 -28.63 14.29
N ALA A 4 -14.69 -28.01 13.12
CA ALA A 4 -14.04 -26.73 12.85
C ALA A 4 -14.67 -25.66 13.75
N LYS A 5 -13.90 -25.14 14.73
CA LYS A 5 -14.25 -23.89 15.43
C LYS A 5 -14.01 -22.70 14.49
N PRO A 6 -14.85 -21.66 14.54
CA PRO A 6 -14.81 -20.56 13.59
C PRO A 6 -13.61 -19.65 13.88
N ILE A 7 -12.79 -19.40 12.85
CA ILE A 7 -11.74 -18.37 12.87
C ILE A 7 -12.41 -17.01 12.74
N LYS A 8 -12.74 -16.39 13.89
CA LYS A 8 -12.96 -14.94 13.98
C LYS A 8 -11.62 -14.30 14.32
N ILE A 9 -11.01 -13.57 13.38
CA ILE A 9 -10.36 -12.26 13.58
C ILE A 9 -10.18 -11.65 12.18
N LEU A 10 -11.20 -10.94 11.70
CA LEU A 10 -11.03 -9.85 10.74
C LEU A 10 -11.39 -8.60 11.53
N SER A 11 -10.46 -7.66 11.71
CA SER A 11 -10.83 -6.37 12.27
C SER A 11 -11.75 -5.67 11.27
N ALA A 12 -12.83 -5.07 11.77
CA ALA A 12 -13.85 -4.41 10.95
C ALA A 12 -13.26 -3.34 10.00
N SER A 13 -12.09 -2.79 10.31
CA SER A 13 -11.38 -1.83 9.47
C SER A 13 -10.76 -2.42 8.18
N TYR A 14 -10.36 -3.70 8.19
CA TYR A 14 -9.72 -4.36 7.03
C TYR A 14 -10.74 -4.98 6.09
N ALA A 15 -11.83 -5.53 6.63
CA ALA A 15 -12.96 -6.01 5.84
C ALA A 15 -13.58 -4.88 5.00
N SER A 16 -13.70 -3.68 5.56
CA SER A 16 -14.14 -2.49 4.81
C SER A 16 -13.18 -2.10 3.70
N TYR A 17 -11.85 -2.27 3.87
CA TYR A 17 -10.86 -1.99 2.82
C TYR A 17 -11.03 -2.93 1.62
N ILE A 18 -11.24 -4.24 1.86
CA ILE A 18 -11.45 -5.23 0.79
C ILE A 18 -12.83 -5.09 0.14
N LEU A 19 -13.89 -4.85 0.93
CA LEU A 19 -15.25 -4.64 0.40
C LEU A 19 -15.33 -3.37 -0.45
N THR A 20 -14.62 -2.30 -0.08
CA THR A 20 -14.53 -1.10 -0.92
C THR A 20 -13.86 -1.41 -2.26
N ILE A 21 -12.91 -2.35 -2.33
CA ILE A 21 -12.23 -2.71 -3.60
C ILE A 21 -13.15 -3.58 -4.48
N HIS A 22 -13.99 -4.43 -3.88
CA HIS A 22 -14.91 -5.31 -4.61
C HIS A 22 -16.13 -4.59 -5.23
N GLU A 23 -16.55 -3.44 -4.70
CA GLU A 23 -17.65 -2.63 -5.27
C GLU A 23 -17.25 -1.81 -6.51
N PHE A 24 -15.96 -1.61 -6.75
CA PHE A 24 -15.48 -1.01 -7.99
C PHE A 24 -15.13 -2.13 -8.95
N ASN A 25 -15.99 -2.31 -9.96
CA ASN A 25 -15.82 -3.18 -11.11
C ASN A 25 -14.62 -2.72 -11.98
N LEU A 26 -13.42 -2.69 -11.39
CA LEU A 26 -12.15 -2.38 -12.02
C LEU A 26 -11.74 -3.63 -12.80
N LYS A 27 -11.90 -3.58 -14.12
CA LYS A 27 -11.40 -4.63 -15.01
C LYS A 27 -9.90 -4.81 -14.73
N GLU A 28 -9.46 -6.05 -14.57
CA GLU A 28 -8.05 -6.41 -14.31
C GLU A 28 -7.06 -5.79 -15.31
N GLU A 29 -7.55 -5.37 -16.47
CA GLU A 29 -6.77 -4.79 -17.57
C GLU A 29 -6.26 -3.36 -17.30
N ASP A 30 -6.90 -2.57 -16.43
CA ASP A 30 -6.47 -1.17 -16.16
C ASP A 30 -5.32 -1.08 -15.12
N LEU A 31 -5.06 -2.13 -14.36
CA LEU A 31 -3.95 -2.24 -13.40
C LEU A 31 -2.65 -2.76 -14.05
N ALA A 32 -2.71 -3.20 -15.31
CA ALA A 32 -1.55 -3.59 -16.09
C ALA A 32 -0.81 -2.35 -16.63
N ILE A 33 -0.35 -1.47 -15.72
CA ILE A 33 0.70 -0.50 -16.04
C ILE A 33 1.90 -1.33 -16.48
N LYS A 34 2.20 -1.31 -17.79
CA LYS A 34 3.27 -2.04 -18.45
C LYS A 34 4.57 -1.92 -17.67
N SER A 35 4.81 -2.91 -16.81
CA SER A 35 6.04 -3.15 -16.07
C SER A 35 7.10 -3.60 -17.08
N SER A 36 7.81 -2.64 -17.66
CA SER A 36 9.16 -2.84 -18.16
C SER A 36 9.99 -3.59 -17.10
N ARG A 37 10.94 -4.44 -17.51
CA ARG A 37 11.72 -5.40 -16.68
C ARG A 37 12.55 -4.80 -15.52
N LYS A 38 12.28 -3.56 -15.11
CA LYS A 38 12.94 -2.74 -14.10
C LYS A 38 11.90 -2.42 -13.02
N GLY A 39 11.66 -3.30 -12.04
CA GLY A 39 10.64 -2.98 -11.02
C GLY A 39 10.19 -4.07 -10.04
N LYS A 40 10.74 -5.28 -10.08
CA LYS A 40 10.42 -6.28 -9.06
C LYS A 40 11.36 -6.16 -7.86
N ILE A 41 10.78 -5.87 -6.70
CA ILE A 41 11.48 -5.77 -5.42
C ILE A 41 11.47 -7.14 -4.76
N ILE A 42 12.60 -7.60 -4.25
CA ILE A 42 12.68 -8.83 -3.45
C ILE A 42 12.60 -8.45 -1.98
N THR A 43 11.65 -9.04 -1.27
CA THR A 43 11.46 -8.81 0.17
C THR A 43 11.00 -10.07 0.91
N LEU A 44 10.78 -9.96 2.22
CA LEU A 44 10.25 -11.02 3.08
C LEU A 44 8.87 -10.60 3.63
N VAL A 45 7.92 -11.52 3.61
CA VAL A 45 6.63 -11.40 4.29
C VAL A 45 6.39 -12.63 5.17
N THR A 46 5.46 -12.56 6.12
CA THR A 46 5.12 -13.76 6.91
C THR A 46 4.51 -14.83 6.00
N GLU A 47 4.60 -16.09 6.39
CA GLU A 47 4.00 -17.19 5.63
C GLU A 47 2.50 -16.99 5.35
N ALA A 48 1.75 -16.47 6.33
CA ALA A 48 0.34 -16.14 6.18
C ALA A 48 0.07 -15.03 5.14
N GLN A 49 1.03 -14.14 4.91
CA GLN A 49 0.93 -13.07 3.90
C GLN A 49 1.42 -13.51 2.53
N ALA A 50 2.13 -14.63 2.42
CA ALA A 50 2.83 -15.07 1.22
C ALA A 50 1.89 -15.68 0.17
N VAL A 51 0.93 -14.88 -0.30
CA VAL A 51 -0.09 -15.26 -1.28
C VAL A 51 0.06 -14.35 -2.50
N LYS A 52 0.19 -14.94 -3.69
CA LYS A 52 0.27 -14.18 -4.94
C LYS A 52 -1.02 -13.36 -5.14
N GLY A 53 -0.87 -12.09 -5.53
CA GLY A 53 -1.94 -11.11 -5.66
C GLY A 53 -2.30 -10.40 -4.35
N ALA A 54 -1.84 -10.89 -3.19
CA ALA A 54 -2.09 -10.21 -1.93
C ALA A 54 -1.28 -8.91 -1.82
N ILE A 55 -1.86 -7.94 -1.12
CA ILE A 55 -1.21 -6.67 -0.80
C ILE A 55 -0.78 -6.70 0.67
N PHE A 56 0.45 -6.32 0.94
CA PHE A 56 0.93 -6.10 2.30
C PHE A 56 1.52 -4.68 2.45
N ILE A 57 1.53 -4.19 3.68
CA ILE A 57 2.16 -2.92 4.05
C ILE A 57 3.31 -3.25 5.01
N PRO A 58 4.57 -2.95 4.66
CA PRO A 58 5.70 -3.21 5.54
C PRO A 58 5.57 -2.43 6.85
N GLN A 59 5.91 -3.09 7.95
CA GLN A 59 6.10 -2.47 9.26
C GLN A 59 7.53 -2.70 9.71
N VAL A 60 8.17 -1.70 10.30
CA VAL A 60 9.58 -1.77 10.69
C VAL A 60 9.71 -1.69 12.21
N LEU A 61 10.10 -2.81 12.82
CA LEU A 61 10.40 -2.87 14.25
C LEU A 61 11.79 -2.26 14.54
N LYS A 62 12.05 -1.85 15.79
CA LYS A 62 13.34 -1.25 16.17
C LYS A 62 14.49 -2.25 15.98
N GLU A 63 14.22 -3.53 16.26
CA GLU A 63 15.09 -4.69 16.14
C GLU A 63 15.55 -4.90 14.69
N CYS A 64 14.72 -4.52 13.70
CA CYS A 64 15.06 -4.66 12.29
C CYS A 64 16.35 -3.90 11.93
N ARG A 65 16.66 -2.79 12.62
CA ARG A 65 17.86 -1.97 12.33
C ARG A 65 19.17 -2.75 12.44
N ARG A 66 19.24 -3.75 13.32
CA ARG A 66 20.42 -4.60 13.54
C ARG A 66 20.24 -6.05 13.06
N CYS A 67 19.11 -6.34 12.41
CA CYS A 67 18.78 -7.69 11.94
C CYS A 67 19.66 -8.12 10.76
N SER A 68 20.13 -9.37 10.79
CA SER A 68 20.92 -9.98 9.70
C SER A 68 20.16 -10.03 8.36
N LEU A 69 18.83 -10.16 8.42
CA LEU A 69 17.95 -10.17 7.25
C LEU A 69 17.52 -8.77 6.78
N ASN A 70 17.92 -7.68 7.44
CA ASN A 70 17.45 -6.31 7.15
C ASN A 70 17.56 -5.96 5.65
N LYS A 71 18.72 -6.26 5.04
CA LYS A 71 19.01 -5.95 3.63
C LYS A 71 18.02 -6.58 2.65
N ILE A 72 17.52 -7.79 2.93
CA ILE A 72 16.54 -8.48 2.07
C ILE A 72 15.11 -8.36 2.59
N CYS A 73 14.90 -7.91 3.83
CA CYS A 73 13.58 -7.76 4.43
C CYS A 73 13.07 -6.32 4.23
N VAL A 74 13.18 -5.51 5.28
CA VAL A 74 12.62 -4.16 5.34
C VAL A 74 13.40 -3.10 4.55
N LYS A 75 14.67 -3.33 4.16
CA LYS A 75 15.48 -2.29 3.48
C LYS A 75 15.02 -2.02 2.04
N ASN A 76 14.46 -3.03 1.38
CA ASN A 76 14.07 -2.95 -0.03
C ASN A 76 12.65 -2.39 -0.23
N VAL A 77 11.91 -2.19 0.86
CA VAL A 77 10.53 -1.71 0.86
C VAL A 77 10.41 -0.48 1.75
N ARG A 78 9.42 0.37 1.46
CA ARG A 78 9.16 1.57 2.25
C ARG A 78 8.01 1.30 3.22
N GLU A 79 8.26 1.55 4.49
CA GLU A 79 7.22 1.48 5.53
C GLU A 79 6.02 2.35 5.16
N GLY A 80 4.81 1.80 5.32
CA GLY A 80 3.56 2.48 5.01
C GLY A 80 3.14 2.47 3.53
N VAL A 81 4.03 2.10 2.59
CA VAL A 81 3.67 1.92 1.17
C VAL A 81 3.11 0.50 0.98
N PRO A 82 1.95 0.32 0.35
CA PRO A 82 1.43 -0.99 0.01
C PRO A 82 2.19 -1.59 -1.17
N TYR A 83 2.40 -2.90 -1.12
CA TYR A 83 3.05 -3.67 -2.16
C TYR A 83 2.23 -4.91 -2.51
N GLU A 84 2.08 -5.20 -3.79
CA GLU A 84 1.41 -6.40 -4.29
C GLU A 84 2.43 -7.52 -4.54
N ILE A 85 2.13 -8.72 -4.05
CA ILE A 85 2.95 -9.91 -4.21
C ILE A 85 2.74 -10.48 -5.62
N LYS A 86 3.76 -10.42 -6.46
CA LYS A 86 3.74 -10.98 -7.82
C LYS A 86 4.23 -12.42 -7.88
N ASP A 87 5.07 -12.83 -6.94
CA ASP A 87 5.54 -14.21 -6.84
C ASP A 87 6.00 -14.57 -5.41
N VAL A 88 5.96 -15.86 -5.09
CA VAL A 88 6.37 -16.41 -3.79
C VAL A 88 7.41 -17.50 -4.01
N ARG A 89 8.61 -17.29 -3.47
CA ARG A 89 9.73 -18.23 -3.64
C ARG A 89 9.68 -19.34 -2.60
N LYS A 90 10.29 -20.48 -2.94
CA LYS A 90 10.32 -21.68 -2.10
C LYS A 90 11.13 -21.54 -0.80
N LYS A 91 12.07 -20.60 -0.71
CA LYS A 91 12.95 -20.43 0.45
C LYS A 91 12.28 -19.63 1.57
N SER A 92 12.45 -20.08 2.81
CA SER A 92 11.99 -19.41 4.02
C SER A 92 13.14 -19.03 4.94
N HIS A 93 12.85 -18.11 5.85
CA HIS A 93 13.73 -17.69 6.94
C HIS A 93 12.88 -17.48 8.19
N GLU A 94 13.42 -17.73 9.38
CA GLU A 94 12.77 -17.32 10.62
C GLU A 94 13.11 -15.86 10.93
N CYS A 95 12.13 -15.08 11.36
CA CYS A 95 12.33 -13.70 11.81
C CYS A 95 12.85 -13.69 13.25
N PRO A 96 14.10 -13.25 13.53
CA PRO A 96 14.66 -13.30 14.88
C PRO A 96 13.90 -12.46 15.91
N ALA A 97 13.17 -11.43 15.47
CA ALA A 97 12.43 -10.54 16.36
C ALA A 97 11.05 -11.08 16.76
N THR A 98 10.46 -11.99 15.98
CA THR A 98 9.06 -12.43 16.15
C THR A 98 8.89 -13.94 16.18
N GLY A 99 9.93 -14.72 15.86
CA GLY A 99 9.85 -16.18 15.68
C GLY A 99 9.01 -16.63 14.48
N SER A 100 8.48 -15.69 13.69
CA SER A 100 7.60 -16.01 12.56
C SER A 100 8.38 -16.56 11.37
N ILE A 101 7.82 -17.56 10.69
CA ILE A 101 8.33 -18.04 9.40
C ILE A 101 8.02 -16.99 8.32
N MET A 102 9.07 -16.56 7.63
CA MET A 102 9.04 -15.57 6.57
C MET A 102 9.33 -16.23 5.22
N ARG A 103 8.64 -15.78 4.17
CA ARG A 103 8.80 -16.25 2.78
C ARG A 103 9.40 -15.14 1.94
N ILE A 104 10.32 -15.51 1.04
CA ILE A 104 10.84 -14.57 0.04
C ILE A 104 9.79 -14.35 -1.03
N VAL A 105 9.49 -13.08 -1.33
CA VAL A 105 8.50 -12.69 -2.33
C VAL A 105 9.08 -11.67 -3.32
N GLU A 106 8.55 -11.71 -4.54
CA GLU A 106 8.74 -10.63 -5.52
C GLU A 106 7.52 -9.71 -5.48
N VAL A 107 7.75 -8.41 -5.34
CA VAL A 107 6.67 -7.45 -5.12
C VAL A 107 6.84 -6.23 -6.01
N VAL A 108 5.73 -5.53 -6.23
CA VAL A 108 5.70 -4.21 -6.89
C VAL A 108 4.90 -3.24 -6.01
N PRO A 109 5.19 -1.92 -6.05
CA PRO A 109 4.34 -0.94 -5.36
C PRO A 109 2.89 -1.06 -5.81
N ALA A 110 1.95 -0.95 -4.87
CA ALA A 110 0.52 -0.88 -5.13
C ALA A 110 0.01 0.57 -4.96
N PRO A 111 -1.12 0.95 -5.57
CA PRO A 111 -1.66 2.29 -5.42
C PRO A 111 -2.12 2.62 -4.00
N ILE A 112 -1.92 3.88 -3.60
CA ILE A 112 -2.31 4.46 -2.31
C ILE A 112 -3.51 5.38 -2.54
N LYS A 113 -4.60 5.17 -1.80
CA LYS A 113 -5.75 6.08 -1.80
C LYS A 113 -5.38 7.39 -1.12
N ALA A 114 -5.58 8.50 -1.81
CA ALA A 114 -5.24 9.84 -1.31
C ALA A 114 -6.26 10.89 -1.76
N LEU A 115 -6.20 12.05 -1.12
CA LEU A 115 -6.80 13.29 -1.59
C LEU A 115 -5.70 14.18 -2.14
N VAL A 116 -5.92 14.72 -3.33
CA VAL A 116 -5.04 15.72 -3.94
C VAL A 116 -5.84 16.98 -4.24
N PHE A 117 -5.16 18.11 -4.40
CA PHE A 117 -5.82 19.31 -4.92
C PHE A 117 -6.39 19.02 -6.31
N SER A 118 -7.63 19.43 -6.54
CA SER A 118 -8.37 19.06 -7.77
C SER A 118 -7.67 19.51 -9.05
N LYS A 119 -6.97 20.65 -9.01
CA LYS A 119 -6.14 21.13 -10.13
C LYS A 119 -5.02 20.18 -10.56
N HIS A 120 -4.62 19.24 -9.70
CA HIS A 120 -3.61 18.22 -10.00
C HIS A 120 -4.23 16.87 -10.37
N ALA A 121 -5.56 16.70 -10.21
CA ALA A 121 -6.24 15.42 -10.35
C ALA A 121 -6.47 15.03 -11.82
N ILE A 122 -5.38 14.74 -12.53
CA ILE A 122 -5.40 14.34 -13.94
C ILE A 122 -4.95 12.87 -14.02
N LYS A 123 -5.84 11.98 -14.50
CA LYS A 123 -5.51 10.55 -14.67
C LYS A 123 -4.30 10.39 -15.59
N GLY A 124 -3.34 9.57 -15.18
CA GLY A 124 -2.08 9.34 -15.88
C GLY A 124 -0.96 10.36 -15.57
N ALA A 125 -1.28 11.51 -14.96
CA ALA A 125 -0.27 12.52 -14.66
C ALA A 125 0.73 12.04 -13.60
N VAL A 126 1.99 12.47 -13.76
CA VAL A 126 3.03 12.29 -12.75
C VAL A 126 3.24 13.64 -12.05
N ILE A 127 3.11 13.65 -10.73
CA ILE A 127 3.24 14.84 -9.90
C ILE A 127 4.24 14.63 -8.78
N ASN A 128 4.78 15.72 -8.25
CA ASN A 128 5.44 15.70 -6.95
C ASN A 128 4.38 15.76 -5.86
N TYR A 129 4.30 14.71 -5.05
CA TYR A 129 3.32 14.59 -4.01
C TYR A 129 3.50 15.68 -2.96
N THR A 130 2.39 16.37 -2.66
CA THR A 130 2.34 17.42 -1.65
C THR A 130 1.27 17.04 -0.62
N PRO A 131 1.64 16.69 0.61
CA PRO A 131 0.66 16.37 1.64
C PRO A 131 -0.16 17.60 2.00
N ILE A 132 -1.42 17.37 2.34
CA ILE A 132 -2.34 18.44 2.74
C ILE A 132 -2.47 18.42 4.26
N TYR A 133 -2.00 19.48 4.90
CA TYR A 133 -2.12 19.64 6.35
C TYR A 133 -3.30 20.56 6.70
N CYS A 134 -3.94 20.26 7.82
CA CYS A 134 -5.01 21.06 8.42
C CYS A 134 -4.74 21.23 9.91
N THR A 135 -5.15 22.36 10.46
CA THR A 135 -5.12 22.64 11.90
C THR A 135 -6.32 22.00 12.59
N THR A 136 -7.44 21.87 11.88
CA THR A 136 -8.67 21.24 12.37
C THR A 136 -8.54 19.72 12.54
N ARG A 137 -9.25 19.14 13.52
CA ARG A 137 -9.39 17.68 13.69
C ARG A 137 -10.23 17.07 12.56
N CYS A 138 -9.60 16.79 11.42
CA CYS A 138 -10.24 16.25 10.23
C CYS A 138 -10.17 14.71 10.20
N PRO A 139 -11.30 13.99 10.00
CA PRO A 139 -11.29 12.52 9.89
C PRO A 139 -10.54 12.03 8.64
N TYR A 140 -10.45 12.85 7.60
CA TYR A 140 -9.78 12.52 6.34
C TYR A 140 -8.27 12.81 6.34
N LYS A 141 -7.66 13.13 7.49
CA LYS A 141 -6.22 13.44 7.59
C LYS A 141 -5.33 12.34 7.01
N LYS A 142 -5.71 11.06 7.15
CA LYS A 142 -4.99 9.91 6.57
C LYS A 142 -5.16 9.76 5.05
N LEU A 143 -6.09 10.48 4.43
CA LEU A 143 -6.19 10.57 2.96
C LEU A 143 -5.51 11.83 2.42
N CYS A 144 -5.53 12.92 3.20
CA CYS A 144 -4.79 14.15 2.89
C CYS A 144 -3.26 13.97 3.03
N ALA A 145 -2.83 13.11 3.95
CA ALA A 145 -1.46 12.74 4.21
C ALA A 145 -1.34 11.23 4.52
N PRO A 146 -1.55 10.35 3.53
CA PRO A 146 -1.43 8.91 3.70
C PRO A 146 -0.04 8.47 4.19
N PRO A 147 0.00 7.40 5.01
CA PRO A 147 1.27 6.77 5.38
C PRO A 147 2.01 6.29 4.14
N GLY A 148 3.34 6.28 4.21
CA GLY A 148 4.23 5.83 3.12
C GLY A 148 4.61 6.90 2.10
N LEU A 149 3.77 7.92 1.89
CA LEU A 149 4.10 9.06 1.02
C LEU A 149 4.79 10.20 1.80
N ARG A 150 5.80 10.78 1.18
CA ARG A 150 6.62 11.88 1.72
C ARG A 150 6.54 13.09 0.78
N PRO A 151 6.61 14.33 1.31
CA PRO A 151 6.69 15.52 0.47
C PRO A 151 7.77 15.37 -0.61
N GLY A 152 7.41 15.65 -1.86
CA GLY A 152 8.30 15.57 -3.01
C GLY A 152 8.42 14.18 -3.66
N ASP A 153 7.78 13.14 -3.12
CA ASP A 153 7.71 11.83 -3.79
C ASP A 153 7.11 11.97 -5.19
N LYS A 154 7.74 11.36 -6.20
CA LYS A 154 7.15 11.26 -7.54
C LYS A 154 6.07 10.19 -7.54
N VAL A 155 4.83 10.60 -7.83
CA VAL A 155 3.68 9.70 -7.87
C VAL A 155 2.94 9.84 -9.19
N ARG A 156 2.39 8.74 -9.69
CA ARG A 156 1.45 8.75 -10.81
C ARG A 156 0.02 8.67 -10.28
N ILE A 157 -0.86 9.51 -10.79
CA ILE A 157 -2.30 9.37 -10.56
C ILE A 157 -2.80 8.27 -11.49
N VAL A 158 -3.15 7.12 -10.94
CA VAL A 158 -3.57 5.96 -11.74
C VAL A 158 -5.08 5.91 -11.93
N GLU A 159 -5.85 6.46 -10.98
CA GLU A 159 -7.31 6.49 -11.05
C GLU A 159 -7.89 7.71 -10.32
N ILE A 160 -9.03 8.20 -10.80
CA ILE A 160 -9.84 9.21 -10.12
C ILE A 160 -11.08 8.50 -9.55
N LEU A 161 -11.21 8.47 -8.23
CA LEU A 161 -12.22 7.65 -7.55
C LEU A 161 -13.59 8.33 -7.41
N GLY A 162 -13.70 9.61 -7.78
CA GLY A 162 -14.94 10.36 -7.62
C GLY A 162 -14.79 11.83 -7.98
N ARG A 163 -15.88 12.59 -7.78
CA ARG A 163 -15.92 14.03 -8.05
C ARG A 163 -15.12 14.81 -7.01
N SER A 164 -14.64 15.98 -7.43
CA SER A 164 -14.03 16.96 -6.54
C SER A 164 -15.05 17.48 -5.53
N TYR A 165 -14.58 17.80 -4.32
CA TYR A 165 -15.39 18.40 -3.27
C TYR A 165 -14.58 19.42 -2.47
N ARG A 166 -15.28 20.35 -1.83
CA ARG A 166 -14.69 21.36 -0.95
C ARG A 166 -14.71 20.85 0.48
N CYS A 167 -13.55 20.77 1.13
CA CYS A 167 -13.46 20.32 2.52
C CYS A 167 -13.76 21.44 3.53
N ILE A 168 -13.79 21.13 4.83
CA ILE A 168 -14.06 22.10 5.92
C ILE A 168 -13.07 23.27 5.96
N GLU A 169 -11.87 23.08 5.42
CA GLU A 169 -10.83 24.12 5.31
C GLU A 169 -10.89 24.86 3.96
N ASN A 170 -12.01 24.76 3.26
CA ASN A 170 -12.27 25.41 1.96
C ASN A 170 -11.31 25.00 0.83
N LYS A 171 -10.59 23.88 0.97
CA LYS A 171 -9.70 23.32 -0.06
C LYS A 171 -10.50 22.42 -1.00
N GLU A 172 -10.28 22.57 -2.31
CA GLU A 172 -10.95 21.75 -3.33
C GLU A 172 -10.12 20.50 -3.63
N LEU A 173 -10.64 19.34 -3.24
CA LEU A 173 -9.91 18.07 -3.23
C LEU A 173 -10.62 17.00 -4.06
N THR A 174 -9.83 16.14 -4.69
CA THR A 174 -10.32 14.97 -5.45
C THR A 174 -9.73 13.69 -4.87
N PRO A 175 -10.55 12.64 -4.63
CA PRO A 175 -10.05 11.33 -4.23
C PRO A 175 -9.43 10.60 -5.43
N VAL A 176 -8.21 10.11 -5.26
CA VAL A 176 -7.42 9.47 -6.32
C VAL A 176 -6.68 8.23 -5.79
N LEU A 177 -6.23 7.39 -6.72
CA LEU A 177 -5.21 6.38 -6.46
C LEU A 177 -3.85 6.89 -6.95
N LEU A 178 -2.86 6.89 -6.06
CA LEU A 178 -1.49 7.31 -6.33
C LEU A 178 -0.55 6.11 -6.34
N LEU A 179 0.17 5.89 -7.44
CA LEU A 179 1.25 4.91 -7.50
C LEU A 179 2.60 5.59 -7.28
N LEU A 180 3.33 5.18 -6.25
CA LEU A 180 4.67 5.68 -5.96
C LEU A 180 5.67 5.18 -7.00
N LEU A 181 6.45 6.09 -7.59
CA LEU A 181 7.51 5.79 -8.53
C LEU A 181 8.85 5.73 -7.76
N LEU A 182 9.23 4.52 -7.34
CA LEU A 182 10.49 4.22 -6.64
C LEU A 182 11.70 4.20 -7.56
#